data_AF-A0ABD3JKX5-F1
#
_entry.id   AF-A0ABD3JKX5-F1
#
_cell.length_a   1.000
_cell.length_b   1.000
_cell.length_c   1.000
_cell.angle_alpha   90.00
_cell.angle_beta   90.00
_cell.angle_gamma   90.00
#
_symmetry.space_group_name_H-M   'P 1'
#
loop_
_entity.id
_entity.type
_entity.pdbx_description
1 polymer ?
#
loop_
_entity_poly.entity_id
_entity_poly.type
_entity_poly.pdbx_seq_one_letter_code
_entity_poly.pdbx_strand_id
1 'polypeptide(L)'
;MERSGSWLRAMVVLTCLVAASGARELRVRSKALKAVYNHTLATILVEYASAVYMSDLTELLSWTCPRCDGKTKGFEVIELIVDAYVGVAKDLNAMVIAFRGTQEHSIQNWVEDLYWKQLDINYPGMPGTMLQSCSIDCCLGSSWILFCLSQYDNSTWYFGCCYKSQGLYGDINVMVTGHSTGGAMASFCRLDLVVNHEAQNVQVLTFGQPRIGNGVFSSCYSDRVPNTICITNGHDIVPHLPPYYSRFPQKTYHHFPREVWLYNIGFGSLVYQVEKVCDSSGEDPSCSRWVTGNRIADHLVYYGVGLMAETWGSCKIVMDARLKEYGGEDVKGNLMLSRNPSASTLRLPSDSDAKGNFS
;
A
#
# COMPACT_ATOMS: atom_id res chain seq x y z
N MET A 1 -4.40 -0.37 -66.85
CA MET A 1 -3.45 -1.06 -65.95
C MET A 1 -2.94 -0.06 -64.91
N GLU A 2 -3.84 0.58 -64.15
CA GLU A 2 -3.51 1.74 -63.27
C GLU A 2 -4.09 1.66 -61.84
N ARG A 3 -4.78 0.56 -61.47
CA ARG A 3 -5.38 0.42 -60.12
C ARG A 3 -4.46 -0.19 -59.05
N SER A 4 -3.29 -0.70 -59.41
CA SER A 4 -2.41 -1.45 -58.50
C SER A 4 -1.47 -0.56 -57.66
N GLY A 5 -1.03 0.60 -58.19
CA GLY A 5 -0.09 1.49 -57.49
C GLY A 5 -0.69 2.31 -56.35
N SER A 6 -2.00 2.54 -56.35
CA SER A 6 -2.70 3.34 -55.32
C SER A 6 -2.81 2.58 -53.99
N TRP A 7 -3.07 1.28 -54.04
CA TRP A 7 -3.16 0.43 -52.85
C TRP A 7 -1.82 0.21 -52.15
N LEU A 8 -0.73 0.06 -52.91
CA LEU A 8 0.61 -0.01 -52.32
C LEU A 8 1.02 1.30 -51.66
N ARG A 9 0.71 2.46 -52.28
CA ARG A 9 0.98 3.76 -51.66
C ARG A 9 0.13 3.98 -50.41
N ALA A 10 -1.14 3.57 -50.42
CA ALA A 10 -2.01 3.63 -49.25
C ALA A 10 -1.52 2.71 -48.12
N MET A 11 -1.09 1.48 -48.43
CA MET A 11 -0.51 0.55 -47.45
C MET A 11 0.79 1.09 -46.86
N VAL A 12 1.70 1.63 -47.68
CA VAL A 12 2.96 2.22 -47.22
C VAL A 12 2.71 3.43 -46.32
N VAL A 13 1.78 4.31 -46.69
CA VAL A 13 1.38 5.46 -45.86
C VAL A 13 0.73 4.99 -44.55
N LEU A 14 -0.10 3.95 -44.56
CA LEU A 14 -0.71 3.38 -43.36
C LEU A 14 0.36 2.75 -42.43
N THR A 15 1.33 2.01 -42.97
CA THR A 15 2.45 1.48 -42.17
C THR A 15 3.37 2.58 -41.64
N CYS A 16 3.61 3.65 -42.40
CA CYS A 16 4.40 4.79 -41.94
C CYS A 16 3.66 5.61 -40.87
N LEU A 17 2.34 5.73 -40.94
CA LEU A 17 1.53 6.38 -39.90
C LEU A 17 1.48 5.53 -38.62
N VAL A 18 1.46 4.20 -38.73
CA VAL A 18 1.56 3.29 -37.56
C VAL A 18 2.96 3.29 -36.94
N ALA A 19 4.02 3.42 -37.75
CA ALA A 19 5.39 3.56 -37.25
C ALA A 19 5.67 4.94 -36.63
N ALA A 20 5.04 6.00 -37.16
CA ALA A 20 5.13 7.36 -36.60
C ALA A 20 4.20 7.56 -35.38
N SER A 21 3.18 6.73 -35.21
CA SER A 21 2.37 6.65 -33.99
C SER A 21 2.98 5.68 -32.96
N GLY A 22 4.31 5.58 -32.91
CA GLY A 22 4.98 5.09 -31.71
C GLY A 22 4.50 5.97 -30.56
N ALA A 23 3.56 5.45 -29.77
CA ALA A 23 2.91 6.16 -28.70
C ALA A 23 4.01 6.74 -27.82
N ARG A 24 4.17 8.07 -27.84
CA ARG A 24 5.10 8.74 -26.95
C ARG A 24 4.63 8.40 -25.54
N GLU A 25 5.41 7.58 -24.83
CA GLU A 25 5.13 7.29 -23.43
C GLU A 25 5.02 8.64 -22.69
N LEU A 26 3.94 8.80 -21.94
CA LEU A 26 3.77 9.93 -21.02
C LEU A 26 4.87 9.84 -19.98
N ARG A 27 5.95 10.62 -20.16
CA ARG A 27 6.99 10.73 -19.16
C ARG A 27 6.42 11.46 -17.95
N VAL A 28 6.18 10.71 -16.88
CA VAL A 28 5.91 11.28 -15.55
C VAL A 28 7.11 12.15 -15.17
N ARG A 29 6.92 13.47 -15.11
CA ARG A 29 7.97 14.43 -14.77
C ARG A 29 8.05 14.57 -13.25
N SER A 30 8.82 13.72 -12.57
CA SER A 30 9.10 13.90 -11.14
C SER A 30 10.35 14.79 -10.96
N LYS A 31 10.18 15.90 -10.22
CA LYS A 31 11.28 16.81 -9.80
C LYS A 31 11.67 16.64 -8.33
N ALA A 32 11.08 15.70 -7.61
CA ALA A 32 11.16 15.63 -6.16
C ALA A 32 12.40 14.87 -5.65
N LEU A 33 12.84 15.22 -4.43
CA LEU A 33 13.89 14.51 -3.69
C LEU A 33 13.58 13.01 -3.69
N LYS A 34 14.54 12.19 -4.15
CA LYS A 34 14.35 10.74 -4.31
C LYS A 34 14.14 10.11 -2.92
N ALA A 35 13.03 9.40 -2.73
CA ALA A 35 12.89 8.47 -1.62
C ALA A 35 14.10 7.52 -1.61
N VAL A 36 14.91 7.56 -0.56
CA VAL A 36 16.08 6.72 -0.42
C VAL A 36 15.62 5.37 0.12
N TYR A 37 15.80 4.33 -0.68
CA TYR A 37 15.49 2.98 -0.26
C TYR A 37 16.45 2.51 0.85
N ASN A 38 15.87 1.92 1.91
CA ASN A 38 16.61 1.32 3.02
C ASN A 38 16.11 -0.10 3.25
N HIS A 39 16.98 -1.08 2.99
CA HIS A 39 16.71 -2.51 3.17
C HIS A 39 16.25 -2.84 4.60
N THR A 40 16.97 -2.35 5.61
CA THR A 40 16.64 -2.63 7.01
C THR A 40 15.22 -2.17 7.33
N LEU A 41 14.85 -0.95 6.91
CA LEU A 41 13.50 -0.42 7.11
C LEU A 41 12.45 -1.25 6.38
N ALA A 42 12.72 -1.64 5.13
CA ALA A 42 11.81 -2.50 4.35
C ALA A 42 11.54 -3.83 5.06
N THR A 43 12.58 -4.48 5.58
CA THR A 43 12.45 -5.74 6.32
C THR A 43 11.83 -5.60 7.72
N ILE A 44 11.69 -4.39 8.24
CA ILE A 44 10.92 -4.12 9.48
C ILE A 44 9.45 -3.88 9.11
N LEU A 45 9.19 -3.04 8.10
CA LEU A 45 7.84 -2.69 7.67
C LEU A 45 7.05 -3.86 7.06
N VAL A 46 7.74 -4.87 6.52
CA VAL A 46 7.09 -6.11 6.06
C VAL A 46 6.49 -6.91 7.22
N GLU A 47 7.14 -6.91 8.39
CA GLU A 47 6.65 -7.59 9.59
C GLU A 47 5.39 -6.89 10.11
N TYR A 48 5.39 -5.54 10.11
CA TYR A 48 4.19 -4.75 10.42
C TYR A 48 3.05 -5.05 9.42
N ALA A 49 3.34 -5.08 8.12
CA ALA A 49 2.35 -5.44 7.10
C ALA A 49 1.82 -6.88 7.29
N SER A 50 2.66 -7.79 7.81
CA SER A 50 2.27 -9.18 8.10
C SER A 50 1.39 -9.31 9.34
N ALA A 51 1.68 -8.55 10.41
CA ALA A 51 0.95 -8.63 11.68
C ALA A 51 -0.53 -8.25 11.53
N VAL A 52 -0.88 -7.40 10.56
CA VAL A 52 -2.27 -6.99 10.29
C VAL A 52 -3.17 -8.16 9.84
N TYR A 53 -2.58 -9.30 9.45
CA TYR A 53 -3.30 -10.52 9.06
C TYR A 53 -3.62 -11.45 10.24
N MET A 54 -3.22 -11.10 11.46
CA MET A 54 -3.58 -11.86 12.66
C MET A 54 -5.09 -11.83 12.90
N SER A 55 -5.66 -12.98 13.28
CA SER A 55 -7.11 -13.12 13.50
C SER A 55 -7.54 -12.74 14.92
N ASP A 56 -6.62 -12.85 15.88
CA ASP A 56 -6.85 -12.50 17.27
C ASP A 56 -6.52 -11.02 17.50
N LEU A 57 -7.57 -10.20 17.62
CA LEU A 57 -7.42 -8.77 17.89
C LEU A 57 -6.87 -8.51 19.30
N THR A 58 -7.00 -9.48 20.21
CA THR A 58 -6.45 -9.38 21.56
C THR A 58 -4.94 -9.42 21.52
N GLU A 59 -4.39 -10.45 20.89
CA GLU A 59 -2.94 -10.60 20.73
C GLU A 59 -2.35 -9.47 19.90
N LEU A 60 -3.08 -8.99 18.88
CA LEU A 60 -2.65 -7.86 18.08
C LEU A 60 -2.63 -6.57 18.90
N LEU A 61 -3.68 -6.26 19.66
CA LEU A 61 -3.74 -5.07 20.50
C LEU A 61 -2.68 -5.11 21.62
N SER A 62 -2.44 -6.27 22.25
CA SER A 62 -1.35 -6.43 23.24
C SER A 62 0.04 -6.58 22.64
N TRP A 63 0.15 -6.68 21.31
CA TRP A 63 1.39 -6.94 20.58
C TRP A 63 2.14 -8.20 21.07
N THR A 64 1.38 -9.27 21.32
CA THR A 64 1.87 -10.58 21.79
C THR A 64 1.65 -11.69 20.78
N CYS A 65 1.28 -11.34 19.55
CA CYS A 65 1.02 -12.29 18.48
C CYS A 65 2.33 -12.99 18.01
N PRO A 66 2.25 -14.17 17.36
CA PRO A 66 3.41 -14.87 16.81
C PRO A 66 4.26 -14.03 15.83
N ARG A 67 3.65 -13.03 15.18
CA ARG A 67 4.28 -12.11 14.22
C ARG A 67 4.69 -10.76 14.85
N CYS A 68 4.46 -10.58 16.15
CA CYS A 68 4.66 -9.34 16.90
C CYS A 68 5.98 -9.35 17.69
N ASP A 69 6.96 -10.14 17.26
CA ASP A 69 8.26 -10.31 17.94
C ASP A 69 9.43 -9.88 17.04
N GLY A 70 10.66 -10.05 17.53
CA GLY A 70 11.88 -9.77 16.79
C GLY A 70 12.02 -8.29 16.46
N LYS A 71 11.86 -7.95 15.17
CA LYS A 71 12.06 -6.58 14.64
C LYS A 71 10.96 -5.60 15.03
N THR A 72 9.78 -6.08 15.42
CA THR A 72 8.64 -5.22 15.81
C THR A 72 8.39 -5.23 17.32
N LYS A 73 9.31 -5.82 18.08
CA LYS A 73 9.16 -6.00 19.53
C LYS A 73 9.05 -4.66 20.26
N GLY A 74 8.05 -4.55 21.13
CA GLY A 74 7.82 -3.35 21.93
C GLY A 74 7.00 -2.26 21.22
N PHE A 75 6.36 -2.60 20.09
CA PHE A 75 5.38 -1.73 19.47
C PHE A 75 4.14 -1.55 20.36
N GLU A 76 3.69 -0.31 20.46
CA GLU A 76 2.54 0.05 21.28
C GLU A 76 1.36 0.41 20.39
N VAL A 77 0.41 -0.53 20.25
CA VAL A 77 -0.83 -0.28 19.51
C VAL A 77 -1.68 0.74 20.26
N ILE A 78 -2.06 1.80 19.55
CA ILE A 78 -2.95 2.86 20.04
C ILE A 78 -4.38 2.57 19.62
N GLU A 79 -4.59 2.29 18.34
CA GLU A 79 -5.92 2.04 17.81
C GLU A 79 -5.88 0.91 16.79
N LEU A 80 -6.90 0.07 16.83
CA LEU A 80 -7.03 -1.11 15.99
C LEU A 80 -8.46 -1.18 15.47
N ILE A 81 -8.59 -1.25 14.15
CA ILE A 81 -9.83 -1.58 13.45
C ILE A 81 -9.65 -2.93 12.75
N VAL A 82 -10.74 -3.47 12.21
CA VAL A 82 -10.74 -4.83 11.62
C VAL A 82 -9.67 -5.02 10.54
N ASP A 83 -9.41 -4.00 9.73
CA ASP A 83 -8.52 -4.09 8.56
C ASP A 83 -7.29 -3.15 8.64
N ALA A 84 -7.04 -2.54 9.79
CA ALA A 84 -5.87 -1.68 9.98
C ALA A 84 -5.57 -1.43 11.46
N TYR A 85 -4.33 -1.04 11.78
CA TYR A 85 -3.97 -0.53 13.09
C TYR A 85 -3.02 0.65 13.01
N VAL A 86 -2.95 1.39 14.11
CA VAL A 86 -2.02 2.49 14.35
C VAL A 86 -1.35 2.28 15.71
N GLY A 87 -0.05 2.46 15.75
CA GLY A 87 0.72 2.40 16.99
C GLY A 87 2.07 3.09 16.89
N VAL A 88 2.83 3.07 17.98
CA VAL A 88 4.13 3.75 18.09
C VAL A 88 5.25 2.73 18.18
N ALA A 89 6.22 2.87 17.29
CA ALA A 89 7.49 2.16 17.28
C ALA A 89 8.56 3.07 17.89
N LYS A 90 8.94 2.79 19.15
CA LYS A 90 9.91 3.61 19.91
C LYS A 90 11.32 3.54 19.35
N ASP A 91 11.69 2.39 18.80
CA ASP A 91 12.97 2.12 18.15
C ASP A 91 13.14 2.89 16.84
N LEU A 92 12.07 3.02 16.06
CA LEU A 92 12.03 3.82 14.83
C LEU A 92 11.77 5.30 15.07
N ASN A 93 11.40 5.68 16.30
CA ASN A 93 10.85 6.99 16.65
C ASN A 93 9.76 7.43 15.65
N ALA A 94 8.83 6.51 15.39
CA ALA A 94 7.81 6.67 14.37
C ALA A 94 6.47 6.06 14.78
N MET A 95 5.39 6.68 14.34
CA MET A 95 4.09 6.05 14.28
C MET A 95 4.03 5.13 13.07
N VAL A 96 3.52 3.91 13.25
CA VAL A 96 3.29 2.97 12.15
C VAL A 96 1.80 2.78 11.96
N ILE A 97 1.35 2.94 10.71
CA ILE A 97 0.00 2.67 10.26
C ILE A 97 0.08 1.50 9.28
N ALA A 98 -0.60 0.39 9.58
CA ALA A 98 -0.59 -0.79 8.72
C ALA A 98 -2.00 -1.11 8.22
N PHE A 99 -2.13 -1.33 6.91
CA PHE A 99 -3.39 -1.68 6.26
C PHE A 99 -3.37 -3.12 5.74
N ARG A 100 -4.48 -3.83 5.98
CA ARG A 100 -4.70 -5.19 5.52
C ARG A 100 -5.07 -5.24 4.05
N GLY A 101 -4.53 -6.24 3.35
CA GLY A 101 -4.99 -6.60 2.01
C GLY A 101 -6.16 -7.59 2.04
N THR A 102 -6.52 -8.10 0.87
CA THR A 102 -7.50 -9.17 0.75
C THR A 102 -6.92 -10.52 1.24
N GLN A 103 -7.79 -11.45 1.66
CA GLN A 103 -7.38 -12.79 2.11
C GLN A 103 -7.11 -13.72 0.91
N GLU A 104 -6.24 -14.71 1.02
CA GLU A 104 -5.72 -15.53 -0.10
C GLU A 104 -6.77 -16.05 -1.10
N HIS A 105 -7.81 -16.77 -0.65
CA HIS A 105 -8.88 -17.25 -1.54
C HIS A 105 -9.70 -16.11 -2.15
N SER A 106 -9.82 -14.99 -1.43
CA SER A 106 -10.43 -13.77 -1.94
C SER A 106 -9.49 -13.00 -2.85
N ILE A 107 -8.16 -13.14 -2.74
CA ILE A 107 -7.20 -12.46 -3.62
C ILE A 107 -7.32 -13.02 -5.03
N GLN A 108 -7.48 -14.34 -5.20
CA GLN A 108 -7.68 -14.93 -6.54
C GLN A 108 -8.95 -14.38 -7.19
N ASN A 109 -10.08 -14.43 -6.48
CA ASN A 109 -11.34 -13.85 -6.96
C ASN A 109 -11.21 -12.34 -7.22
N TRP A 110 -10.51 -11.62 -6.35
CA TRP A 110 -10.28 -10.17 -6.49
C TRP A 110 -9.39 -9.84 -7.70
N VAL A 111 -8.37 -10.67 -7.97
CA VAL A 111 -7.50 -10.54 -9.14
C VAL A 111 -8.32 -10.73 -10.41
N GLU A 112 -9.18 -11.74 -10.43
CA GLU A 112 -10.11 -11.97 -11.53
C GLU A 112 -11.07 -10.80 -11.70
N ASP A 113 -11.74 -10.37 -10.63
CA ASP A 113 -12.68 -9.23 -10.63
C ASP A 113 -12.01 -7.95 -11.14
N LEU A 114 -10.78 -7.68 -10.73
CA LEU A 114 -10.02 -6.52 -11.20
C LEU A 114 -9.69 -6.59 -12.67
N TYR A 115 -9.32 -7.77 -13.15
CA TYR A 115 -9.05 -8.01 -14.56
C TYR A 115 -10.30 -7.71 -15.40
N TRP A 116 -11.49 -8.09 -14.91
CA TRP A 116 -12.76 -7.90 -15.62
C TRP A 116 -13.35 -6.49 -15.47
N LYS A 117 -13.31 -5.88 -14.27
CA LYS A 117 -13.80 -4.50 -14.03
C LYS A 117 -13.04 -3.45 -14.84
N GLN A 118 -11.78 -3.74 -15.18
CA GLN A 118 -10.98 -2.91 -16.07
C GLN A 118 -11.40 -3.03 -17.55
N LEU A 119 -12.19 -4.02 -17.97
CA LEU A 119 -12.65 -4.11 -19.36
C LEU A 119 -13.91 -3.26 -19.61
N ASP A 120 -14.56 -2.78 -18.55
CA ASP A 120 -15.80 -1.98 -18.61
C ASP A 120 -15.54 -0.46 -18.69
N ILE A 121 -14.42 -0.05 -19.30
CA ILE A 121 -14.00 1.37 -19.41
C ILE A 121 -14.80 2.09 -20.51
N ASN A 122 -16.09 2.26 -20.28
CA ASN A 122 -16.86 3.32 -20.91
C ASN A 122 -17.55 4.14 -19.81
N TYR A 123 -16.78 5.04 -19.18
CA TYR A 123 -17.39 6.11 -18.39
C TYR A 123 -17.49 7.38 -19.25
N PRO A 124 -18.70 7.80 -19.66
CA PRO A 124 -18.89 9.01 -20.44
C PRO A 124 -18.75 10.25 -19.55
N GLY A 125 -18.01 11.27 -20.01
CA GLY A 125 -18.16 12.63 -19.48
C GLY A 125 -16.98 13.33 -18.82
N MET A 126 -15.71 12.92 -19.01
CA MET A 126 -14.58 13.74 -18.57
C MET A 126 -13.90 14.47 -19.75
N PRO A 127 -14.16 15.77 -19.98
CA PRO A 127 -13.36 16.55 -20.91
C PRO A 127 -11.93 16.70 -20.38
N GLY A 128 -10.96 16.46 -21.25
CA GLY A 128 -9.53 16.54 -20.94
C GLY A 128 -9.04 17.96 -20.73
N THR A 129 -9.40 18.60 -19.62
CA THR A 129 -8.81 19.89 -19.23
C THR A 129 -7.66 19.64 -18.25
N MET A 130 -6.46 19.56 -18.83
CA MET A 130 -5.22 19.94 -18.18
C MET A 130 -5.36 21.35 -17.59
N LEU A 131 -4.72 21.59 -16.44
CA LEU A 131 -4.61 22.88 -15.74
C LEU A 131 -5.86 23.30 -14.96
N GLN A 132 -5.94 22.90 -13.70
CA GLN A 132 -6.00 23.79 -12.52
C GLN A 132 -6.43 22.90 -11.33
N SER A 133 -5.54 22.79 -10.33
CA SER A 133 -5.76 22.06 -9.07
C SER A 133 -5.81 20.53 -9.17
N CYS A 134 -4.74 19.87 -8.72
CA CYS A 134 -4.82 18.49 -8.29
C CYS A 134 -5.64 18.42 -7.00
N SER A 135 -6.96 18.48 -7.17
CA SER A 135 -7.94 18.07 -6.16
C SER A 135 -8.18 16.57 -6.36
N ILE A 136 -8.41 15.85 -5.25
CA ILE A 136 -8.73 14.42 -5.26
C ILE A 136 -9.82 14.12 -6.31
N ASP A 137 -10.80 15.01 -6.47
CA ASP A 137 -11.90 14.94 -7.43
C ASP A 137 -11.50 14.74 -8.90
N CYS A 138 -10.41 15.35 -9.37
CA CYS A 138 -9.95 15.17 -10.76
C CYS A 138 -9.38 13.76 -10.98
N CYS A 139 -9.03 13.06 -9.90
CA CYS A 139 -8.46 11.73 -9.92
C CYS A 139 -9.52 10.61 -9.78
N LEU A 140 -10.76 10.93 -9.39
CA LEU A 140 -11.80 9.95 -9.03
C LEU A 140 -12.51 9.27 -10.21
N GLY A 141 -12.17 9.61 -11.46
CA GLY A 141 -12.91 9.19 -12.65
C GLY A 141 -12.84 7.70 -13.02
N SER A 142 -12.44 6.81 -12.12
CA SER A 142 -12.41 5.37 -12.36
C SER A 142 -13.08 4.57 -11.24
N SER A 143 -13.83 3.54 -11.63
CA SER A 143 -14.50 2.61 -10.71
C SER A 143 -13.53 1.94 -9.74
N TRP A 144 -12.28 1.72 -10.17
CA TRP A 144 -11.22 1.16 -9.32
C TRP A 144 -10.75 2.12 -8.23
N ILE A 145 -10.53 3.40 -8.56
CA ILE A 145 -10.20 4.42 -7.56
C ILE A 145 -11.36 4.57 -6.58
N LEU A 146 -12.59 4.59 -7.07
CA LEU A 146 -13.77 4.66 -6.21
C LEU A 146 -13.92 3.41 -5.33
N PHE A 147 -13.57 2.21 -5.82
CA PHE A 147 -13.54 0.98 -5.02
C PHE A 147 -12.43 1.00 -3.96
N CYS A 148 -11.22 1.42 -4.32
CA CYS A 148 -10.15 1.61 -3.34
C CYS A 148 -10.56 2.64 -2.29
N LEU A 149 -11.24 3.71 -2.70
CA LEU A 149 -11.78 4.74 -1.82
C LEU A 149 -13.03 4.31 -1.04
N SER A 150 -13.77 3.29 -1.50
CA SER A 150 -14.86 2.71 -0.70
C SER A 150 -14.31 1.79 0.38
N GLN A 151 -13.17 1.13 0.12
CA GLN A 151 -12.42 0.35 1.12
C GLN A 151 -11.62 1.25 2.06
N TYR A 152 -11.05 2.33 1.52
CA TYR A 152 -10.38 3.39 2.26
C TYR A 152 -11.45 4.29 2.86
N ASP A 153 -11.97 3.89 4.01
CA ASP A 153 -12.99 4.68 4.68
C ASP A 153 -12.46 6.09 4.98
N ASN A 154 -13.22 7.11 4.56
CA ASN A 154 -12.93 8.53 4.81
C ASN A 154 -13.04 8.90 6.31
N SER A 155 -13.23 7.88 7.15
CA SER A 155 -13.14 7.95 8.61
C SER A 155 -11.73 8.43 8.98
N THR A 156 -11.66 9.68 9.39
CA THR A 156 -10.50 10.46 9.87
C THR A 156 -9.85 9.87 11.13
N TRP A 157 -10.07 8.59 11.43
CA TRP A 157 -9.67 7.92 12.68
C TRP A 157 -8.14 7.89 12.82
N TYR A 158 -7.42 7.58 11.73
CA TYR A 158 -5.96 7.61 11.70
C TYR A 158 -5.42 9.03 11.90
N PHE A 159 -6.07 10.07 11.34
CA PHE A 159 -5.67 11.46 11.60
C PHE A 159 -5.88 11.83 13.08
N GLY A 160 -7.02 11.46 13.65
CA GLY A 160 -7.28 11.65 15.09
C GLY A 160 -6.22 10.96 15.95
N CYS A 161 -5.79 9.76 15.58
CA CYS A 161 -4.69 9.03 16.21
C CYS A 161 -3.33 9.72 16.03
N CYS A 162 -2.98 10.13 14.81
CA CYS A 162 -1.77 10.87 14.49
C CYS A 162 -1.66 12.13 15.35
N TYR A 163 -2.73 12.94 15.37
CA TYR A 163 -2.77 14.19 16.11
C TYR A 163 -2.65 13.98 17.63
N LYS A 164 -3.41 13.03 18.19
CA LYS A 164 -3.31 12.67 19.63
C LYS A 164 -1.90 12.23 20.01
N SER A 165 -1.27 11.42 19.16
CA SER A 165 0.05 10.86 19.44
C SER A 165 1.15 11.89 19.29
N GLN A 166 1.03 12.83 18.33
CA GLN A 166 1.94 13.97 18.23
C GLN A 166 1.94 14.80 19.52
N GLY A 167 0.77 14.97 20.16
CA GLY A 167 0.69 15.64 21.46
C GLY A 167 1.38 14.90 22.62
N LEU A 168 1.58 13.58 22.51
CA LEU A 168 2.12 12.73 23.58
C LEU A 168 3.60 12.39 23.37
N TYR A 169 4.01 12.16 22.12
CA TYR A 169 5.34 11.71 21.74
C TYR A 169 6.17 12.80 21.02
N GLY A 170 5.55 13.95 20.74
CA GLY A 170 6.18 15.04 19.98
C GLY A 170 6.10 14.82 18.47
N ASP A 171 6.92 15.56 17.73
CA ASP A 171 7.00 15.49 16.28
C ASP A 171 7.76 14.23 15.83
N ILE A 172 7.07 13.08 15.83
CA ILE A 172 7.59 11.79 15.38
C ILE A 172 7.20 11.52 13.91
N ASN A 173 8.02 10.74 13.22
CA ASN A 173 7.75 10.37 11.83
C ASN A 173 6.47 9.52 11.72
N VAL A 174 5.79 9.57 10.59
CA VAL A 174 4.67 8.65 10.31
C VAL A 174 5.09 7.70 9.19
N MET A 175 4.98 6.40 9.42
CA MET A 175 5.27 5.36 8.46
C MET A 175 3.98 4.62 8.14
N VAL A 176 3.62 4.57 6.87
CA VAL A 176 2.43 3.87 6.40
C VAL A 176 2.86 2.67 5.57
N THR A 177 2.33 1.51 5.90
CA THR A 177 2.63 0.25 5.22
C THR A 177 1.36 -0.51 4.89
N GLY A 178 1.46 -1.40 3.91
CA GLY A 178 0.35 -2.26 3.52
C GLY A 178 0.76 -3.23 2.43
N HIS A 179 0.10 -4.38 2.45
CA HIS A 179 0.29 -5.44 1.46
C HIS A 179 -0.93 -5.52 0.54
N SER A 180 -0.72 -5.81 -0.75
CA SER A 180 -1.80 -6.00 -1.72
C SER A 180 -2.72 -4.77 -1.79
N THR A 181 -4.04 -4.95 -1.69
CA THR A 181 -5.02 -3.86 -1.54
C THR A 181 -4.71 -2.91 -0.37
N GLY A 182 -4.10 -3.42 0.71
CA GLY A 182 -3.64 -2.59 1.83
C GLY A 182 -2.54 -1.61 1.42
N GLY A 183 -1.69 -1.96 0.44
CA GLY A 183 -0.72 -1.02 -0.13
C GLY A 183 -1.40 0.14 -0.88
N ALA A 184 -2.52 -0.14 -1.56
CA ALA A 184 -3.30 0.91 -2.21
C ALA A 184 -3.87 1.87 -1.15
N MET A 185 -4.44 1.33 -0.07
CA MET A 185 -4.95 2.11 1.07
C MET A 185 -3.85 2.93 1.75
N ALA A 186 -2.65 2.36 1.94
CA ALA A 186 -1.49 3.07 2.49
C ALA A 186 -1.09 4.29 1.64
N SER A 187 -1.16 4.13 0.31
CA SER A 187 -0.86 5.22 -0.62
C SER A 187 -1.90 6.33 -0.55
N PHE A 188 -3.19 5.99 -0.51
CA PHE A 188 -4.26 6.97 -0.29
C PHE A 188 -4.15 7.66 1.09
N CYS A 189 -3.78 6.91 2.13
CA CYS A 189 -3.50 7.43 3.47
C CYS A 189 -2.48 8.55 3.46
N ARG A 190 -1.35 8.34 2.79
CA ARG A 190 -0.34 9.37 2.67
C ARG A 190 -0.83 10.59 1.90
N LEU A 191 -1.55 10.37 0.80
CA LEU A 191 -2.07 11.49 0.01
C LEU A 191 -3.02 12.35 0.83
N ASP A 192 -3.96 11.72 1.55
CA ASP A 192 -4.92 12.38 2.42
C ASP A 192 -4.23 13.15 3.56
N LEU A 193 -3.33 12.47 4.28
CA LEU A 193 -2.55 13.08 5.36
C LEU A 193 -1.77 14.33 4.91
N VAL A 194 -1.23 14.34 3.68
CA VAL A 194 -0.51 15.51 3.16
C VAL A 194 -1.43 16.60 2.65
N VAL A 195 -2.43 16.22 1.86
CA VAL A 195 -3.22 17.19 1.11
C VAL A 195 -4.29 17.83 1.99
N ASN A 196 -4.94 17.05 2.84
CA ASN A 196 -6.06 17.52 3.67
C ASN A 196 -5.63 17.88 5.08
N HIS A 197 -4.54 17.29 5.57
CA HIS A 197 -4.09 17.44 6.95
C HIS A 197 -2.70 18.05 7.11
N GLU A 198 -2.06 18.45 6.01
CA GLU A 198 -0.75 19.11 5.96
C GLU A 198 0.35 18.38 6.75
N ALA A 199 0.21 17.05 6.90
CA ALA A 199 1.13 16.23 7.68
C ALA A 199 2.51 16.18 7.01
N GLN A 200 3.52 16.52 7.81
CA GLN A 200 4.92 16.43 7.39
C GLN A 200 5.49 15.05 7.73
N ASN A 201 6.64 14.71 7.12
CA ASN A 201 7.42 13.52 7.47
C ASN A 201 6.69 12.16 7.41
N VAL A 202 5.66 12.04 6.57
CA VAL A 202 5.04 10.73 6.33
C VAL A 202 5.78 9.99 5.20
N GLN A 203 6.15 8.75 5.45
CA GLN A 203 6.81 7.85 4.51
C GLN A 203 5.89 6.66 4.23
N VAL A 204 5.90 6.18 3.00
CA VAL A 204 5.09 5.01 2.61
C VAL A 204 6.00 3.95 2.04
N LEU A 205 5.83 2.72 2.52
CA LEU A 205 6.47 1.55 1.95
C LEU A 205 5.43 0.43 1.83
N THR A 206 5.18 -0.04 0.62
CA THR A 206 4.13 -1.02 0.33
C THR A 206 4.70 -2.29 -0.28
N PHE A 207 3.95 -3.38 -0.20
CA PHE A 207 4.32 -4.69 -0.72
C PHE A 207 3.25 -5.20 -1.67
N GLY A 208 3.62 -5.55 -2.91
CA GLY A 208 2.69 -6.10 -3.88
C GLY A 208 1.53 -5.17 -4.22
N GLN A 209 1.75 -3.85 -4.19
CA GLN A 209 0.69 -2.87 -4.39
C GLN A 209 0.21 -2.89 -5.86
N PRO A 210 -1.12 -2.95 -6.12
CA PRO A 210 -1.65 -2.76 -7.47
C PRO A 210 -1.50 -1.30 -7.94
N ARG A 211 -1.63 -1.06 -9.24
CA ARG A 211 -1.73 0.30 -9.77
C ARG A 211 -3.02 0.93 -9.27
N ILE A 212 -2.95 2.16 -8.77
CA ILE A 212 -4.11 2.82 -8.15
C ILE A 212 -4.63 4.03 -8.92
N GLY A 213 -3.96 4.47 -9.99
CA GLY A 213 -4.49 5.56 -10.81
C GLY A 213 -3.90 5.62 -12.20
N ASN A 214 -4.42 6.53 -13.03
CA ASN A 214 -3.90 6.81 -14.36
C ASN A 214 -2.60 7.64 -14.31
N GLY A 215 -2.01 7.93 -15.48
CA GLY A 215 -0.76 8.71 -15.55
C GLY A 215 -0.85 10.12 -14.96
N VAL A 216 -2.05 10.73 -14.96
CA VAL A 216 -2.30 12.06 -14.35
C VAL A 216 -2.26 11.95 -12.83
N PHE A 217 -2.96 10.96 -12.26
CA PHE A 217 -2.91 10.68 -10.84
C PHE A 217 -1.49 10.34 -10.38
N SER A 218 -0.80 9.43 -11.08
CA SER A 218 0.58 9.06 -10.75
C SER A 218 1.52 10.27 -10.74
N SER A 219 1.37 11.18 -11.72
CA SER A 219 2.15 12.41 -11.75
C SER A 219 1.84 13.33 -10.57
N CYS A 220 0.56 13.58 -10.26
CA CYS A 220 0.22 14.41 -9.11
C CYS A 220 0.68 13.78 -7.78
N TYR A 221 0.46 12.47 -7.61
CA TYR A 221 0.91 11.74 -6.45
C TYR A 221 2.42 11.91 -6.25
N SER A 222 3.20 11.68 -7.30
CA SER A 222 4.66 11.84 -7.27
C SER A 222 5.11 13.26 -6.89
N ASP A 223 4.36 14.28 -7.29
CA ASP A 223 4.67 15.68 -6.99
C ASP A 223 4.31 16.06 -5.55
N ARG A 224 3.19 15.54 -5.02
CA ARG A 224 2.70 15.85 -3.66
C ARG A 224 3.37 15.00 -2.58
N VAL A 225 3.64 13.73 -2.88
CA VAL A 225 4.04 12.70 -1.91
C VAL A 225 5.19 11.84 -2.46
N PRO A 226 6.39 12.42 -2.64
CA PRO A 226 7.51 11.74 -3.31
C PRO A 226 8.19 10.63 -2.50
N ASN A 227 7.92 10.55 -1.19
CA ASN A 227 8.51 9.59 -0.26
C ASN A 227 7.70 8.29 -0.18
N THR A 228 7.42 7.70 -1.35
CA THR A 228 6.68 6.44 -1.45
C THR A 228 7.52 5.40 -2.20
N ILE A 229 7.63 4.21 -1.62
CA ILE A 229 8.35 3.07 -2.18
C ILE A 229 7.39 1.88 -2.30
N CYS A 230 7.27 1.30 -3.49
CA CYS A 230 6.54 0.09 -3.74
C CYS A 230 7.53 -1.07 -3.93
N ILE A 231 7.40 -2.13 -3.14
CA ILE A 231 8.20 -3.34 -3.26
C ILE A 231 7.40 -4.38 -4.04
N THR A 232 7.99 -4.92 -5.10
CA THR A 232 7.41 -5.95 -5.96
C THR A 232 8.25 -7.23 -5.86
N ASN A 233 7.64 -8.41 -5.99
CA ASN A 233 8.36 -9.68 -5.86
C ASN A 233 8.17 -10.59 -7.06
N GLY A 234 9.27 -11.06 -7.63
CA GLY A 234 9.31 -12.07 -8.69
C GLY A 234 8.36 -11.76 -9.84
N HIS A 235 7.42 -12.68 -10.07
CA HIS A 235 6.34 -12.58 -11.05
C HIS A 235 4.97 -12.36 -10.38
N ASP A 236 4.94 -11.67 -9.24
CA ASP A 236 3.70 -11.26 -8.57
C ASP A 236 2.75 -10.62 -9.59
N ILE A 237 1.51 -11.11 -9.64
CA ILE A 237 0.47 -10.62 -10.56
C ILE A 237 -0.11 -9.27 -10.12
N VAL A 238 -0.16 -8.99 -8.81
CA VAL A 238 -0.93 -7.86 -8.28
C VAL A 238 -0.37 -6.50 -8.68
N PRO A 239 0.96 -6.24 -8.63
CA PRO A 239 1.55 -5.01 -9.18
C PRO A 239 1.29 -4.82 -10.67
N HIS A 240 0.93 -5.87 -11.39
CA HIS A 240 0.61 -5.80 -12.82
C HIS A 240 -0.87 -5.48 -13.08
N LEU A 241 -1.67 -5.28 -12.03
CA LEU A 241 -3.09 -4.96 -12.12
C LEU A 241 -3.39 -3.55 -11.61
N PRO A 242 -4.37 -2.83 -12.23
CA PRO A 242 -4.97 -3.14 -13.52
C PRO A 242 -3.92 -3.21 -14.66
N PRO A 243 -4.16 -4.01 -15.73
CA PRO A 243 -3.17 -4.24 -16.79
C PRO A 243 -2.61 -2.99 -17.46
N TYR A 244 -1.34 -3.06 -17.86
CA TYR A 244 -0.69 -2.02 -18.65
C TYR A 244 -0.98 -2.18 -20.15
N TYR A 245 -1.58 -1.17 -20.78
CA TYR A 245 -1.91 -1.21 -22.21
C TYR A 245 -0.90 -0.43 -23.06
N SER A 246 0.13 -1.12 -23.59
CA SER A 246 1.18 -0.47 -24.40
C SER A 246 0.68 0.23 -25.66
N ARG A 247 -0.45 -0.20 -26.23
CA ARG A 247 -1.05 0.45 -27.41
C ARG A 247 -1.94 1.66 -27.07
N PHE A 248 -2.34 1.81 -25.81
CA PHE A 248 -3.19 2.90 -25.34
C PHE A 248 -2.68 3.47 -24.00
N PRO A 249 -1.44 3.99 -23.95
CA PRO A 249 -0.81 4.44 -22.70
C PRO A 249 -1.53 5.60 -22.00
N GLN A 250 -2.39 6.33 -22.72
CA GLN A 250 -3.24 7.39 -22.17
C GLN A 250 -4.45 6.84 -21.38
N LYS A 251 -4.82 5.57 -21.58
CA LYS A 251 -5.92 4.89 -20.86
C LYS A 251 -5.40 3.88 -19.83
N THR A 252 -4.09 3.74 -19.70
CA THR A 252 -3.51 2.78 -18.75
C THR A 252 -3.41 3.38 -17.36
N TYR A 253 -3.50 2.48 -16.38
CA TYR A 253 -3.06 2.79 -15.03
C TYR A 253 -1.54 2.81 -15.00
N HIS A 254 -1.00 3.63 -14.11
CA HIS A 254 0.43 3.80 -13.90
C HIS A 254 0.73 3.75 -12.40
N HIS A 255 1.82 3.08 -12.07
CA HIS A 255 2.50 3.27 -10.80
C HIS A 255 3.15 4.65 -10.72
N PHE A 256 3.37 5.11 -9.49
CA PHE A 256 4.24 6.24 -9.19
C PHE A 256 5.62 5.73 -8.74
N PRO A 257 6.68 6.52 -8.88
CA PRO A 257 7.99 6.17 -8.31
C PRO A 257 7.92 6.08 -6.79
N ARG A 258 8.71 5.24 -6.11
CA ARG A 258 9.80 4.37 -6.59
C ARG A 258 9.44 2.88 -6.47
N GLU A 259 9.78 2.07 -7.47
CA GLU A 259 9.73 0.61 -7.36
C GLU A 259 11.07 0.03 -6.84
N VAL A 260 10.98 -1.00 -5.99
CA VAL A 260 12.08 -1.91 -5.64
C VAL A 260 11.65 -3.34 -5.95
N TRP A 261 12.29 -3.97 -6.92
CA TRP A 261 11.94 -5.31 -7.38
C TRP A 261 12.82 -6.37 -6.74
N LEU A 262 12.20 -7.30 -6.03
CA LEU A 262 12.81 -8.51 -5.50
C LEU A 262 12.75 -9.60 -6.56
N TYR A 263 13.90 -10.19 -6.90
CA TYR A 263 13.90 -11.31 -7.85
C TYR A 263 15.03 -12.28 -7.51
N ASN A 264 14.85 -13.52 -7.96
CA ASN A 264 15.79 -14.59 -7.67
C ASN A 264 16.83 -14.71 -8.79
N ILE A 265 18.10 -14.72 -8.42
CA ILE A 265 19.22 -15.06 -9.31
C ILE A 265 19.76 -16.45 -8.93
N GLY A 266 19.94 -17.29 -9.94
CA GLY A 266 20.51 -18.63 -9.78
C GLY A 266 22.00 -18.65 -10.13
N PHE A 267 22.83 -19.23 -9.27
CA PHE A 267 24.24 -19.54 -9.55
C PHE A 267 24.49 -21.02 -9.27
N GLY A 268 24.39 -21.86 -10.31
CA GLY A 268 24.41 -23.32 -10.15
C GLY A 268 23.19 -23.83 -9.37
N SER A 269 23.41 -24.49 -8.23
CA SER A 269 22.35 -24.99 -7.35
C SER A 269 21.86 -23.97 -6.31
N LEU A 270 22.45 -22.78 -6.25
CA LEU A 270 22.13 -21.75 -5.26
C LEU A 270 21.19 -20.71 -5.86
N VAL A 271 20.12 -20.39 -5.15
CA VAL A 271 19.15 -19.35 -5.53
C VAL A 271 19.21 -18.23 -4.48
N TYR A 272 19.53 -17.02 -4.91
CA TYR A 272 19.61 -15.85 -4.04
C TYR A 272 18.54 -14.84 -4.44
N GLN A 273 17.77 -14.33 -3.48
CA GLN A 273 16.89 -13.19 -3.69
C GLN A 273 17.74 -11.91 -3.66
N VAL A 274 17.59 -11.08 -4.68
CA VAL A 274 18.27 -9.79 -4.81
C VAL A 274 17.28 -8.66 -5.01
N GLU A 275 17.70 -7.45 -4.69
CA GLU A 275 16.90 -6.23 -4.75
C GLU A 275 17.39 -5.33 -5.87
N LYS A 276 16.50 -4.88 -6.73
CA LYS A 276 16.78 -3.86 -7.73
C LYS A 276 15.95 -2.63 -7.49
N VAL A 277 16.60 -1.52 -7.18
CA VAL A 277 15.98 -0.20 -7.12
C VAL A 277 15.78 0.31 -8.55
N CYS A 278 14.52 0.44 -8.95
CA CYS A 278 14.12 0.83 -10.31
C CYS A 278 14.30 2.32 -10.54
N ASP A 279 14.09 2.80 -11.76
CA ASP A 279 14.16 4.22 -12.12
C ASP A 279 13.01 5.06 -11.55
N SER A 280 12.93 6.34 -11.92
CA SER A 280 11.92 7.27 -11.39
C SER A 280 10.71 7.44 -12.32
N SER A 281 10.47 6.49 -13.22
CA SER A 281 9.32 6.53 -14.13
C SER A 281 8.05 6.00 -13.47
N GLY A 282 8.20 5.12 -12.46
CA GLY A 282 7.11 4.33 -11.87
C GLY A 282 6.85 3.02 -12.63
N GLU A 283 7.22 2.92 -13.91
CA GLU A 283 6.96 1.76 -14.77
C GLU A 283 8.26 1.38 -15.51
N ASP A 284 9.34 1.15 -14.76
CA ASP A 284 10.68 0.86 -15.31
C ASP A 284 10.66 -0.46 -16.10
N PRO A 285 10.90 -0.43 -17.43
CA PRO A 285 10.86 -1.64 -18.27
C PRO A 285 11.97 -2.65 -17.95
N SER A 286 12.93 -2.30 -17.10
CA SER A 286 14.01 -3.18 -16.65
C SER A 286 13.72 -3.86 -15.30
N CYS A 287 12.61 -3.53 -14.63
CA CYS A 287 12.19 -4.11 -13.35
C CYS A 287 11.03 -5.10 -13.52
N SER A 288 10.07 -5.16 -12.58
CA SER A 288 8.96 -6.09 -12.66
C SER A 288 8.15 -5.93 -13.94
N ARG A 289 8.08 -4.73 -14.54
CA ARG A 289 7.42 -4.51 -15.85
C ARG A 289 7.95 -5.43 -16.97
N TRP A 290 9.19 -5.91 -16.86
CA TRP A 290 9.75 -6.87 -17.82
C TRP A 290 9.09 -8.26 -17.73
N VAL A 291 8.60 -8.65 -16.56
CA VAL A 291 7.98 -9.95 -16.34
C VAL A 291 6.48 -9.94 -16.66
N THR A 292 5.93 -11.12 -16.91
CA THR A 292 4.51 -11.27 -17.28
C THR A 292 3.55 -11.03 -16.11
N GLY A 293 4.01 -11.16 -14.85
CA GLY A 293 3.16 -10.99 -13.66
C GLY A 293 2.05 -12.05 -13.59
N ASN A 294 2.40 -13.32 -13.37
CA ASN A 294 1.45 -14.45 -13.47
C ASN A 294 1.48 -15.40 -12.27
N ARG A 295 2.17 -15.06 -11.19
CA ARG A 295 2.32 -15.92 -10.01
C ARG A 295 1.74 -15.27 -8.78
N ILE A 296 0.60 -15.80 -8.33
CA ILE A 296 0.03 -15.39 -7.05
C ILE A 296 0.88 -15.85 -5.85
N ALA A 297 1.63 -16.94 -5.97
CA ALA A 297 2.51 -17.39 -4.89
C ALA A 297 3.60 -16.35 -4.54
N ASP A 298 4.13 -15.65 -5.55
CA ASP A 298 5.13 -14.59 -5.35
C ASP A 298 4.51 -13.35 -4.63
N HIS A 299 3.18 -13.19 -4.70
CA HIS A 299 2.44 -12.17 -3.96
C HIS A 299 2.39 -12.43 -2.46
N LEU A 300 2.46 -13.68 -2.02
CA LEU A 300 2.15 -14.04 -0.64
C LEU A 300 3.36 -13.96 0.31
N VAL A 301 4.57 -13.80 -0.23
CA VAL A 301 5.81 -13.82 0.55
C VAL A 301 6.74 -12.70 0.08
N TYR A 302 7.11 -11.83 1.01
CA TYR A 302 8.07 -10.75 0.78
C TYR A 302 9.15 -10.83 1.85
N TYR A 303 10.44 -10.79 1.46
CA TYR A 303 11.57 -10.94 2.40
C TYR A 303 11.55 -12.22 3.25
N GLY A 304 10.89 -13.29 2.76
CA GLY A 304 10.69 -14.52 3.52
C GLY A 304 9.55 -14.45 4.56
N VAL A 305 8.86 -13.31 4.66
CA VAL A 305 7.71 -13.11 5.56
C VAL A 305 6.42 -13.37 4.79
N GLY A 306 5.57 -14.24 5.36
CA GLY A 306 4.25 -14.54 4.79
C GLY A 306 3.25 -13.41 5.06
N LEU A 307 2.54 -12.96 4.02
CA LEU A 307 1.56 -11.87 4.07
C LEU A 307 0.14 -12.40 3.83
N MET A 308 -0.21 -13.46 4.57
CA MET A 308 -1.50 -14.15 4.52
C MET A 308 -2.05 -14.39 5.94
N ALA A 309 -3.36 -14.64 6.04
CA ALA A 309 -4.01 -15.03 7.29
C ALA A 309 -3.64 -16.49 7.66
N GLU A 310 -3.52 -16.79 8.96
CA GLU A 310 -3.09 -18.13 9.44
C GLU A 310 -4.21 -19.17 9.45
N THR A 311 -5.48 -18.77 9.47
CA THR A 311 -6.61 -19.68 9.62
C THR A 311 -7.42 -19.83 8.34
N TRP A 312 -7.49 -21.08 7.85
CA TRP A 312 -8.30 -21.48 6.70
C TRP A 312 -9.75 -21.72 7.17
N GLY A 313 -10.62 -20.73 6.95
CA GLY A 313 -12.06 -20.86 7.18
C GLY A 313 -12.53 -20.16 8.46
N SER A 314 -13.41 -19.18 8.28
CA SER A 314 -13.92 -18.23 9.28
C SER A 314 -12.85 -17.24 9.79
N CYS A 315 -12.91 -16.01 9.28
CA CYS A 315 -12.35 -14.85 9.95
C CYS A 315 -13.18 -14.60 11.22
N LYS A 316 -13.12 -15.51 12.18
CA LYS A 316 -13.78 -15.35 13.46
C LYS A 316 -12.87 -14.45 14.27
N ILE A 317 -13.17 -13.15 14.24
CA ILE A 317 -12.54 -12.17 15.08
C ILE A 317 -12.68 -12.67 16.53
N VAL A 318 -11.55 -13.04 17.13
CA VAL A 318 -11.51 -13.45 18.54
C VAL A 318 -11.23 -12.20 19.35
N MET A 319 -12.17 -11.86 20.23
CA MET A 319 -12.04 -10.74 21.16
C MET A 319 -12.32 -11.26 22.57
N ASP A 320 -11.35 -11.11 23.46
CA ASP A 320 -11.51 -11.44 24.88
C ASP A 320 -12.55 -10.49 25.53
N ALA A 321 -13.33 -11.01 26.48
CA ALA A 321 -14.33 -10.21 27.20
C ALA A 321 -13.73 -9.01 27.94
N ARG A 322 -12.44 -9.09 28.32
CA ARG A 322 -11.67 -8.01 28.95
C ARG A 322 -11.43 -6.83 28.02
N LEU A 323 -11.54 -7.01 26.70
CA LEU A 323 -11.36 -5.92 25.74
C LEU A 323 -12.61 -5.08 25.49
N LYS A 324 -13.75 -5.43 26.09
CA LYS A 324 -14.94 -4.57 26.05
C LYS A 324 -14.69 -3.16 26.59
N GLU A 325 -13.71 -2.99 27.49
CA GLU A 325 -13.35 -1.67 28.03
C GLU A 325 -12.60 -0.77 27.02
N TYR A 326 -11.91 -1.37 26.04
CA TYR A 326 -11.25 -0.66 24.94
C TYR A 326 -12.13 -0.60 23.68
N GLY A 327 -13.25 -1.33 23.69
CA GLY A 327 -14.17 -1.46 22.57
C GLY A 327 -15.10 -0.27 22.43
N GLY A 328 -15.10 0.30 21.23
CA GLY A 328 -16.07 1.26 20.75
C GLY A 328 -16.54 0.91 19.33
N GLU A 329 -17.44 1.74 18.83
CA GLU A 329 -17.87 1.71 17.45
C GLU A 329 -17.33 2.96 16.74
N ASP A 330 -16.87 2.81 15.50
CA ASP A 330 -16.61 3.95 14.64
C ASP A 330 -17.92 4.66 14.25
N VAL A 331 -17.83 5.75 13.48
CA VAL A 331 -18.99 6.57 13.05
C VAL A 331 -20.04 5.75 12.26
N LYS A 332 -19.69 4.54 11.80
CA LYS A 332 -20.53 3.64 10.99
C LYS A 332 -20.94 2.37 11.73
N GLY A 333 -20.55 2.18 12.99
CA GLY A 333 -20.88 0.98 13.76
C GLY A 333 -19.86 -0.16 13.62
N ASN A 334 -18.70 0.05 13.02
CA ASN A 334 -17.66 -0.99 12.94
C ASN A 334 -16.88 -1.07 14.25
N LEU A 335 -16.41 -2.28 14.58
CA LEU A 335 -15.61 -2.53 15.78
C LEU A 335 -14.28 -1.75 15.74
N MET A 336 -14.05 -0.95 16.76
CA MET A 336 -12.83 -0.18 16.98
C MET A 336 -12.32 -0.42 18.40
N LEU A 337 -11.03 -0.74 18.53
CA LEU A 337 -10.36 -0.90 19.82
C LEU A 337 -9.35 0.25 20.00
N SER A 338 -9.49 1.06 21.05
CA SER A 338 -8.61 2.21 21.29
C SER A 338 -8.02 2.16 22.69
N ARG A 339 -6.70 2.34 22.79
CA ARG A 339 -5.97 2.50 24.05
C ARG A 339 -5.64 3.96 24.28
N ASN A 340 -5.97 4.46 25.47
CA ASN A 340 -5.54 5.80 25.88
C ASN A 340 -4.05 5.75 26.30
N PRO A 341 -3.13 6.38 25.55
CA PRO A 341 -1.70 6.25 25.86
C PRO A 341 -1.33 6.95 27.18
N SER A 342 -2.15 7.90 27.66
CA SER A 342 -1.98 8.55 28.97
C SER A 342 -2.22 7.63 30.16
N ALA A 343 -2.98 6.54 29.98
CA ALA A 343 -3.24 5.56 31.05
C ALA A 343 -2.07 4.58 31.23
N SER A 344 -1.31 4.30 30.17
CA SER A 344 -0.10 3.46 30.20
C SER A 344 1.08 4.16 30.90
N THR A 345 1.20 5.47 30.77
CA THR A 345 2.24 6.27 31.44
C THR A 345 2.02 6.41 32.95
N LEU A 346 0.81 6.12 33.45
CA LEU A 346 0.44 6.20 34.87
C LEU A 346 0.64 4.88 35.66
N ARG A 347 1.28 3.86 35.08
CA ARG A 347 1.65 2.63 35.82
C ARG A 347 3.15 2.52 36.09
N LEU A 348 3.64 3.38 36.96
CA LEU A 348 4.70 3.15 37.96
C LEU A 348 4.28 3.99 39.18
N PRO A 349 4.14 3.47 40.41
CA PRO A 349 4.86 2.35 41.01
C PRO A 349 3.93 1.25 41.59
N SER A 350 4.44 0.04 41.80
CA SER A 350 3.88 -0.83 42.84
C SER A 350 5.01 -1.27 43.76
N ASP A 351 5.02 -0.65 44.94
CA ASP A 351 5.66 -1.15 46.14
C ASP A 351 5.27 -2.61 46.36
N SER A 352 6.23 -3.51 46.21
CA SER A 352 6.19 -4.83 46.82
C SER A 352 7.42 -4.97 47.69
N ASP A 353 7.50 -4.14 48.74
CA ASP A 353 8.35 -4.38 49.92
C ASP A 353 7.81 -3.57 51.10
N ALA A 354 6.58 -3.87 51.53
CA ALA A 354 6.16 -3.56 52.90
C ALA A 354 4.94 -4.40 53.33
N LYS A 355 5.23 -5.35 54.24
CA LYS A 355 4.41 -5.81 55.38
C LYS A 355 3.53 -7.06 55.22
N GLY A 356 3.99 -8.12 55.88
CA GLY A 356 3.22 -8.89 56.87
C GLY A 356 4.18 -9.38 57.97
N ASN A 357 4.45 -8.58 59.01
CA ASN A 357 3.81 -8.52 60.33
C ASN A 357 4.02 -9.74 61.26
N PHE A 358 4.79 -9.48 62.33
CA PHE A 358 4.59 -9.86 63.74
C PHE A 358 4.15 -11.30 64.09
N SER A 359 5.06 -12.04 64.71
CA SER A 359 4.95 -12.59 66.08
C SER A 359 6.33 -12.93 66.61
#